data_AF-A0A8T6R2H1-F1
#
_entry.id   AF-A0A8T6R2H1-F1
#
_cell.length_a   1.000
_cell.length_b   1.000
_cell.length_c   1.000
_cell.angle_alpha   90.00
_cell.angle_beta   90.00
_cell.angle_gamma   90.00
#
_symmetry.space_group_name_H-M   'P 1'
#
loop_
_entity.id
_entity.type
_entity.pdbx_description
1 polymer ?
#
loop_
_entity_poly.entity_id
_entity_poly.type
_entity_poly.pdbx_seq_one_letter_code
_entity_poly.pdbx_strand_id
1 'polypeptide(L)'
;MTDHPQGDRPEGGSPFANPTPPPPPAEQSGSAAPPPPPPGGQEYRQPYGAPAPGTYGGSTPTPMSQQEEKTWGAAAHGVSLAATVLSGGFLSFVAALVVYLVVKDRGPFVRAHAANALNVQIVASIVFLVSLPLMAVFIGFLTFGVAWIVAVILHVVGLIKANNGEWWTPPLTPSFVR
;
A
#
# COMPACT_ATOMS: atom_id res chain seq x y z
N MET A 1 -17.04 22.98 63.19
CA MET A 1 -17.96 21.83 63.05
C MET A 1 -19.35 22.38 63.22
N THR A 2 -19.99 22.77 62.11
CA THR A 2 -21.43 22.94 61.89
C THR A 2 -21.63 23.43 60.46
N ASP A 3 -22.69 22.93 59.85
CA ASP A 3 -22.96 22.83 58.41
C ASP A 3 -22.98 24.15 57.62
N HIS A 4 -22.42 24.10 56.41
CA HIS A 4 -22.72 25.04 55.34
C HIS A 4 -23.89 24.49 54.50
N PRO A 5 -25.01 25.23 54.38
CA PRO A 5 -26.14 24.83 53.56
C PRO A 5 -25.86 25.06 52.05
N GLN A 6 -26.29 24.08 51.28
CA GLN A 6 -26.19 23.99 49.82
C GLN A 6 -27.11 25.05 49.19
N GLY A 7 -26.52 26.07 48.58
CA GLY A 7 -27.23 27.13 47.88
C GLY A 7 -27.52 26.71 46.44
N ASP A 8 -28.81 26.55 46.13
CA ASP A 8 -29.36 26.37 44.79
C ASP A 8 -28.96 27.54 43.88
N ARG A 9 -28.29 27.24 42.76
CA ARG A 9 -28.07 28.20 41.68
C ARG A 9 -29.06 27.93 40.54
N PRO A 10 -29.65 28.99 39.94
CA PRO A 10 -30.59 28.86 38.85
C PRO A 10 -29.87 28.49 37.55
N GLU A 11 -30.49 27.58 36.80
CA GLU A 11 -30.06 27.12 35.48
C GLU A 11 -30.05 28.28 34.47
N GLY A 12 -28.86 28.61 33.98
CA GLY A 12 -28.67 29.52 32.86
C GLY A 12 -29.12 28.85 31.55
N GLY A 13 -30.37 29.09 31.16
CA GLY A 13 -30.89 28.75 29.85
C GLY A 13 -30.15 29.50 28.74
N SER A 14 -29.53 28.74 27.83
CA SER A 14 -29.01 29.26 26.56
C SER A 14 -30.13 29.23 25.51
N PRO A 15 -30.49 30.35 24.85
CA PRO A 15 -31.70 30.43 24.02
C PRO A 15 -31.44 30.08 22.53
N PHE A 16 -30.64 29.05 22.25
CA PHE A 16 -30.36 28.64 20.87
C PHE A 16 -30.36 27.11 20.73
N ALA A 17 -31.52 26.50 20.95
CA ALA A 17 -31.81 25.18 20.40
C ALA A 17 -32.16 25.35 18.92
N ASN A 18 -31.25 24.90 18.05
CA ASN A 18 -31.49 24.81 16.62
C ASN A 18 -32.63 23.79 16.40
N PRO A 19 -33.74 24.13 15.72
CA PRO A 19 -34.80 23.16 15.48
C PRO A 19 -34.27 22.04 14.58
N THR A 20 -34.41 20.79 15.02
CA THR A 20 -34.20 19.61 14.19
C THR A 20 -35.15 19.68 12.99
N PRO A 21 -34.68 19.47 11.75
CA PRO A 21 -35.57 19.40 10.60
C PRO A 21 -36.54 18.21 10.76
N PRO A 22 -37.80 18.34 10.32
CA PRO A 22 -38.76 17.25 10.39
C PRO A 22 -38.27 16.05 9.55
N PRO A 23 -38.62 14.81 9.93
CA PRO A 23 -38.32 13.65 9.12
C PRO A 23 -39.01 13.78 7.74
N PRO A 24 -38.39 13.30 6.65
CA PRO A 24 -39.02 13.29 5.34
C PRO A 24 -40.31 12.45 5.36
N PRO A 25 -41.31 12.78 4.53
CA PRO A 25 -42.54 12.00 4.43
C PRO A 25 -42.22 10.55 4.11
N ALA A 26 -42.90 9.61 4.77
CA ALA A 26 -42.84 8.21 4.40
C ALA A 26 -43.33 8.05 2.95
N GLU A 27 -42.42 7.75 2.03
CA GLU A 27 -42.78 7.33 0.68
C GLU A 27 -43.59 6.03 0.80
N GLN A 28 -44.90 6.13 0.59
CA GLN A 28 -45.74 4.98 0.33
C GLN A 28 -45.21 4.31 -0.94
N SER A 29 -44.41 3.26 -0.75
CA SER A 29 -44.06 2.29 -1.77
C SER A 29 -45.34 1.62 -2.27
N GLY A 30 -46.01 2.26 -3.21
CA GLY A 30 -47.07 1.66 -4.01
C GLY A 30 -46.50 0.44 -4.72
N SER A 31 -47.05 -0.72 -4.44
CA SER A 31 -46.71 -1.97 -5.10
C SER A 31 -47.19 -1.91 -6.55
N ALA A 32 -46.37 -1.35 -7.44
CA ALA A 32 -46.56 -1.49 -8.88
C ALA A 32 -46.22 -2.93 -9.26
N ALA A 33 -47.19 -3.64 -9.85
CA ALA A 33 -46.99 -4.98 -10.38
C ALA A 33 -45.89 -4.97 -11.47
N PRO A 34 -45.05 -6.01 -11.56
CA PRO A 34 -44.05 -6.10 -12.61
C PRO A 34 -44.71 -6.23 -14.00
N PRO A 35 -44.08 -5.69 -15.07
CA PRO A 35 -44.60 -5.82 -16.43
C PRO A 35 -44.61 -7.30 -16.88
N PRO A 36 -45.56 -7.71 -17.75
CA PRO A 36 -45.62 -9.07 -18.24
C PRO A 36 -44.38 -9.42 -19.10
N PRO A 37 -43.90 -10.67 -19.04
CA PRO A 37 -42.74 -11.11 -19.81
C PRO A 37 -43.01 -11.09 -21.34
N PRO A 38 -41.98 -10.91 -22.17
CA PRO A 38 -42.12 -10.97 -23.62
C PRO A 38 -42.55 -12.37 -24.10
N PRO A 39 -43.38 -12.49 -25.15
CA PRO A 39 -43.79 -13.79 -25.67
C PRO A 39 -42.63 -14.41 -26.48
N GLY A 40 -42.19 -15.58 -26.07
CA GLY A 40 -41.42 -16.48 -26.93
C GLY A 40 -39.92 -16.54 -26.65
N GLY A 41 -39.54 -17.44 -25.75
CA GLY A 41 -38.18 -17.95 -25.60
C GLY A 41 -38.24 -19.21 -24.75
N GLN A 42 -37.82 -20.34 -25.31
CA GLN A 42 -37.98 -21.68 -24.75
C GLN A 42 -37.42 -21.78 -23.32
N GLU A 43 -38.25 -22.22 -22.38
CA GLU A 43 -37.85 -22.60 -21.02
C GLU A 43 -36.91 -23.81 -21.08
N TYR A 44 -35.61 -23.58 -20.91
CA TYR A 44 -34.70 -24.65 -20.52
C TYR A 44 -34.95 -25.01 -19.05
N ARG A 45 -35.80 -26.02 -18.82
CA ARG A 45 -35.93 -26.69 -17.52
C ARG A 45 -34.58 -27.27 -17.12
N GLN A 46 -33.94 -26.68 -16.11
CA GLN A 46 -32.80 -27.29 -15.40
C GLN A 46 -33.31 -28.52 -14.64
N PRO A 47 -32.80 -29.75 -14.92
CA PRO A 47 -33.20 -30.93 -14.18
C PRO A 47 -32.45 -30.96 -12.85
N TYR A 48 -33.19 -31.22 -11.77
CA TYR A 48 -32.66 -31.48 -10.44
C TYR A 48 -31.73 -32.70 -10.48
N GLY A 49 -30.44 -32.52 -10.20
CA GLY A 49 -29.46 -33.61 -10.25
C GLY A 49 -28.08 -33.28 -9.65
N ALA A 50 -27.66 -34.18 -8.75
CA ALA A 50 -26.33 -34.41 -8.17
C ALA A 50 -25.91 -33.57 -6.93
N PRO A 51 -25.56 -34.23 -5.79
CA PRO A 51 -24.80 -33.59 -4.72
C PRO A 51 -23.42 -33.20 -5.24
N ALA A 52 -22.99 -31.99 -4.90
CA ALA A 52 -21.69 -31.43 -5.27
C ALA A 52 -20.55 -32.38 -4.83
N PRO A 53 -19.56 -32.69 -5.70
CA PRO A 53 -18.34 -33.36 -5.28
C PRO A 53 -17.67 -32.50 -4.19
N GLY A 54 -17.40 -33.12 -3.05
CA GLY A 54 -16.70 -32.48 -1.94
C GLY A 54 -15.46 -31.75 -2.43
N THR A 55 -15.46 -30.44 -2.28
CA THR A 55 -14.28 -29.61 -2.52
C THR A 55 -13.29 -29.97 -1.42
N TYR A 56 -12.36 -30.87 -1.75
CA TYR A 56 -11.19 -31.12 -0.92
C TYR A 56 -10.52 -29.76 -0.67
N GLY A 57 -10.48 -29.37 0.60
CA GLY A 57 -9.96 -28.09 1.07
C GLY A 57 -8.48 -27.93 0.76
N GLY A 58 -8.16 -27.55 -0.46
CA GLY A 58 -6.95 -26.82 -0.76
C GLY A 58 -7.21 -25.37 -0.39
N SER A 59 -6.58 -24.86 0.67
CA SER A 59 -6.54 -23.42 0.93
C SER A 59 -5.82 -22.75 -0.24
N THR A 60 -6.59 -22.31 -1.25
CA THR A 60 -6.10 -21.37 -2.25
C THR A 60 -5.59 -20.16 -1.48
N PRO A 61 -4.30 -19.78 -1.64
CA PRO A 61 -3.79 -18.59 -0.98
C PRO A 61 -4.68 -17.41 -1.32
N THR A 62 -5.33 -16.83 -0.33
CA THR A 62 -6.14 -15.63 -0.52
C THR A 62 -5.22 -14.55 -1.11
N PRO A 63 -5.54 -14.00 -2.29
CA PRO A 63 -4.79 -12.88 -2.84
C PRO A 63 -4.72 -11.75 -1.81
N MET A 64 -3.56 -11.13 -1.66
CA MET A 64 -3.40 -10.02 -0.71
C MET A 64 -4.34 -8.87 -1.08
N SER A 65 -4.79 -8.12 -0.08
CA SER A 65 -5.57 -6.91 -0.34
C SER A 65 -4.74 -5.86 -1.07
N GLN A 66 -5.37 -5.00 -1.88
CA GLN A 66 -4.66 -3.91 -2.56
C GLN A 66 -3.91 -2.99 -1.59
N GLN A 67 -4.47 -2.74 -0.40
CA GLN A 67 -3.81 -1.92 0.62
C GLN A 67 -2.53 -2.59 1.14
N GLU A 68 -2.56 -3.91 1.31
CA GLU A 68 -1.41 -4.68 1.74
C GLU A 68 -0.32 -4.71 0.66
N GLU A 69 -0.69 -4.87 -0.62
CA GLU A 69 0.25 -4.77 -1.73
C GLU A 69 0.96 -3.41 -1.78
N LYS A 70 0.22 -2.31 -1.63
CA LYS A 70 0.78 -0.95 -1.55
C LYS A 70 1.74 -0.80 -0.38
N THR A 71 1.36 -1.33 0.78
CA THR A 71 2.18 -1.29 2.00
C THR A 71 3.50 -2.02 1.80
N TRP A 72 3.47 -3.25 1.27
CA TRP A 72 4.69 -4.03 1.03
C TRP A 72 5.55 -3.47 -0.11
N GLY A 73 4.94 -2.94 -1.17
CA GLY A 73 5.65 -2.24 -2.24
C GLY A 73 6.36 -0.99 -1.73
N ALA A 74 5.68 -0.17 -0.93
CA ALA A 74 6.26 1.03 -0.32
C ALA A 74 7.36 0.67 0.69
N ALA A 75 7.16 -0.38 1.48
CA ALA A 75 8.15 -0.88 2.43
C ALA A 75 9.46 -1.29 1.75
N ALA A 76 9.40 -1.88 0.55
CA ALA A 76 10.60 -2.26 -0.20
C ALA A 76 11.53 -1.08 -0.48
N HIS A 77 10.96 0.05 -0.88
CA HIS A 77 11.73 1.28 -1.08
C HIS A 77 12.05 1.97 0.25
N GLY A 78 11.13 1.99 1.21
CA GLY A 78 11.31 2.66 2.50
C GLY A 78 12.40 2.05 3.36
N VAL A 79 12.47 0.73 3.46
CA VAL A 79 13.53 0.03 4.20
C VAL A 79 14.88 0.26 3.53
N SER A 80 14.94 0.18 2.20
CA SER A 80 16.16 0.44 1.43
C SER A 80 16.64 1.88 1.59
N LEU A 81 15.72 2.85 1.58
CA LEU A 81 16.00 4.27 1.86
C LEU A 81 16.56 4.46 3.27
N ALA A 82 15.87 3.93 4.27
CA ALA A 82 16.31 4.03 5.67
C ALA A 82 17.70 3.42 5.85
N ALA A 83 17.95 2.25 5.27
CA ALA A 83 19.27 1.62 5.32
C ALA A 83 20.33 2.47 4.58
N THR A 84 20.01 3.07 3.44
CA THR A 84 20.91 3.97 2.69
C THR A 84 21.29 5.19 3.53
N VAL A 85 20.32 5.82 4.20
CA VAL A 85 20.56 7.02 4.99
C VAL A 85 21.31 6.71 6.28
N LEU A 86 20.84 5.72 7.05
CA LEU A 86 21.39 5.42 8.37
C LEU A 86 22.77 4.77 8.33
N SER A 87 23.10 4.04 7.25
CA SER A 87 24.42 3.43 7.08
C SER A 87 25.38 4.25 6.21
N GLY A 88 24.95 5.40 5.70
CA GLY A 88 25.71 6.14 4.69
C GLY A 88 25.91 5.35 3.38
N GLY A 89 25.04 4.38 3.09
CA GLY A 89 25.07 3.53 1.89
C GLY A 89 25.68 2.13 2.10
N PHE A 90 26.48 1.89 3.14
CA PHE A 90 27.26 0.66 3.28
C PHE A 90 26.44 -0.61 3.55
N LEU A 91 25.33 -0.52 4.28
CA LEU A 91 24.48 -1.69 4.61
C LEU A 91 23.23 -1.77 3.73
N SER A 92 23.10 -0.84 2.79
CA SER A 92 21.86 -0.56 2.10
C SER A 92 21.50 -1.61 1.03
N PHE A 93 22.50 -2.25 0.42
CA PHE A 93 22.33 -3.41 -0.46
C PHE A 93 21.76 -4.62 0.25
N VAL A 94 22.32 -4.96 1.43
CA VAL A 94 21.89 -6.13 2.21
C VAL A 94 20.43 -5.96 2.62
N ALA A 95 20.04 -4.75 3.06
CA ALA A 95 18.67 -4.45 3.41
C ALA A 95 17.69 -4.69 2.23
N ALA A 96 18.01 -4.19 1.03
CA ALA A 96 17.18 -4.39 -0.15
C ALA A 96 17.11 -5.85 -0.59
N LEU A 97 18.23 -6.58 -0.50
CA LEU A 97 18.28 -8.01 -0.82
C LEU A 97 17.39 -8.82 0.14
N VAL A 98 17.51 -8.57 1.44
CA VAL A 98 16.70 -9.25 2.46
C VAL A 98 15.22 -8.94 2.22
N VAL A 99 14.85 -7.68 2.00
CA VAL A 99 13.45 -7.33 1.72
C VAL A 99 12.95 -8.06 0.48
N TYR A 100 13.69 -8.03 -0.63
CA TYR A 100 13.32 -8.77 -1.84
C TYR A 100 13.07 -10.25 -1.56
N LEU A 101 13.98 -10.94 -0.88
CA LEU A 101 13.81 -12.36 -0.58
C LEU A 101 12.60 -12.65 0.31
N VAL A 102 12.26 -11.74 1.23
CA VAL A 102 11.10 -11.88 2.14
C VAL A 102 9.77 -11.63 1.44
N VAL A 103 9.73 -10.74 0.44
CA VAL A 103 8.47 -10.29 -0.16
C VAL A 103 8.27 -10.71 -1.61
N LYS A 104 9.25 -11.36 -2.25
CA LYS A 104 9.18 -11.73 -3.68
C LYS A 104 7.99 -12.63 -4.05
N ASP A 105 7.49 -13.42 -3.11
CA ASP A 105 6.38 -14.36 -3.33
C ASP A 105 5.02 -13.76 -2.95
N ARG A 106 4.98 -12.49 -2.53
CA ARG A 106 3.77 -11.76 -2.15
C ARG A 106 3.06 -11.12 -3.34
N GLY A 107 3.01 -11.82 -4.48
CA GLY A 107 2.35 -11.32 -5.69
C GLY A 107 3.18 -10.37 -6.55
N PRO A 108 2.71 -10.09 -7.78
CA PRO A 108 3.51 -9.47 -8.83
C PRO A 108 3.83 -8.00 -8.57
N PHE A 109 2.92 -7.24 -7.96
CA PHE A 109 3.13 -5.81 -7.65
C PHE A 109 4.24 -5.63 -6.62
N VAL A 110 4.16 -6.37 -5.52
CA VAL A 110 5.15 -6.34 -4.45
C VAL A 110 6.51 -6.82 -4.96
N ARG A 111 6.52 -7.92 -5.74
CA ARG A 111 7.75 -8.45 -6.33
C ARG A 111 8.43 -7.43 -7.23
N ALA A 112 7.68 -6.70 -8.07
CA ALA A 112 8.26 -5.71 -8.96
C ALA A 112 8.89 -4.53 -8.21
N HIS A 113 8.20 -3.96 -7.20
CA HIS A 113 8.76 -2.89 -6.38
C HIS A 113 9.98 -3.36 -5.57
N ALA A 114 9.95 -4.57 -5.04
CA ALA A 114 11.09 -5.15 -4.34
C ALA A 114 12.28 -5.42 -5.27
N ALA A 115 12.05 -5.94 -6.47
CA ALA A 115 13.09 -6.14 -7.47
C ALA A 115 13.67 -4.80 -7.93
N ASN A 116 12.83 -3.77 -8.14
CA ASN A 116 13.29 -2.42 -8.47
C ASN A 116 14.15 -1.82 -7.37
N ALA A 117 13.72 -1.91 -6.10
CA ALA A 117 14.50 -1.44 -4.96
C ALA A 117 15.88 -2.13 -4.89
N LEU A 118 15.92 -3.45 -5.10
CA LEU A 118 17.16 -4.22 -5.14
C LEU A 118 18.04 -3.82 -6.33
N ASN A 119 17.48 -3.66 -7.53
CA ASN A 119 18.23 -3.25 -8.72
C ASN A 119 18.86 -1.85 -8.55
N VAL A 120 18.13 -0.89 -7.95
CA VAL A 120 18.68 0.44 -7.60
C VAL A 120 19.89 0.28 -6.69
N GLN A 121 19.78 -0.58 -5.67
CA GLN A 121 20.86 -0.77 -4.70
C GLN A 121 22.05 -1.53 -5.26
N ILE A 122 21.86 -2.45 -6.22
CA ILE A 122 22.95 -3.07 -6.96
C ILE A 122 23.74 -1.99 -7.71
N VAL A 123 23.06 -1.12 -8.46
CA VAL A 123 23.72 -0.03 -9.20
C VAL A 123 24.43 0.93 -8.25
N ALA A 124 23.74 1.42 -7.22
CA ALA A 124 24.31 2.33 -6.23
C ALA A 124 25.56 1.72 -5.56
N SER A 125 25.48 0.45 -5.17
CA SER A 125 26.60 -0.25 -4.51
C SER A 125 27.81 -0.42 -5.41
N ILE A 126 27.60 -0.72 -6.71
CA ILE A 126 28.70 -0.76 -7.67
C ILE A 126 29.38 0.62 -7.73
N VAL A 127 28.61 1.71 -7.83
CA VAL A 127 29.19 3.06 -7.87
C VAL A 127 29.88 3.42 -6.56
N PHE A 128 29.33 3.03 -5.40
CA PHE A 128 29.98 3.22 -4.11
C PHE A 128 31.32 2.48 -4.03
N LEU A 129 31.35 1.20 -4.41
CA LEU A 129 32.57 0.39 -4.39
C LEU A 129 33.65 0.92 -5.32
N VAL A 130 33.27 1.40 -6.52
CA VAL A 130 34.20 2.07 -7.45
C VAL A 130 34.67 3.41 -6.88
N SER A 131 33.81 4.13 -6.17
CA SER A 131 34.17 5.42 -5.58
C SER A 131 35.22 5.31 -4.48
N LEU A 132 35.26 4.20 -3.72
CA LEU A 132 36.23 4.00 -2.63
C LEU A 132 37.70 4.17 -3.05
N PRO A 133 38.24 3.44 -4.06
CA PRO A 133 39.61 3.68 -4.52
C PRO A 133 39.78 5.08 -5.16
N LEU A 134 38.75 5.62 -5.82
CA LEU A 134 38.77 6.97 -6.39
C LEU A 134 38.86 8.08 -5.33
N MET A 135 38.55 7.81 -4.06
CA MET A 135 38.71 8.78 -2.98
C MET A 135 40.18 9.15 -2.75
N ALA A 136 41.13 8.27 -3.09
CA ALA A 136 42.56 8.55 -2.99
C ALA A 136 43.01 9.76 -3.84
N VAL A 137 42.26 10.07 -4.90
CA VAL A 137 42.48 11.24 -5.77
C VAL A 137 41.34 12.27 -5.67
N PHE A 138 40.59 12.26 -4.56
CA PHE A 138 39.45 13.13 -4.23
C PHE A 138 38.20 13.04 -5.12
N ILE A 139 38.29 12.49 -6.34
CA ILE A 139 37.14 12.32 -7.25
C ILE A 139 36.08 11.39 -6.63
N GLY A 140 36.51 10.38 -5.87
CA GLY A 140 35.62 9.41 -5.25
C GLY A 140 34.58 10.01 -4.30
N PHE A 141 34.90 11.15 -3.64
CA PHE A 141 33.94 11.84 -2.79
C PHE A 141 32.76 12.40 -3.59
N LEU A 142 33.04 12.95 -4.77
CA LEU A 142 32.01 13.48 -5.66
C LEU A 142 31.14 12.36 -6.24
N THR A 143 31.77 11.30 -6.77
CA THR A 143 31.03 10.19 -7.38
C THR A 143 30.18 9.45 -6.35
N PHE A 144 30.70 9.24 -5.13
CA PHE A 144 29.96 8.65 -4.03
C PHE A 144 28.78 9.52 -3.63
N GLY A 145 29.00 10.83 -3.41
CA GLY A 145 27.95 11.76 -3.00
C GLY A 145 26.82 11.85 -4.02
N VAL A 146 27.14 11.96 -5.31
CA VAL A 146 26.14 11.99 -6.39
C VAL A 146 25.35 10.68 -6.43
N ALA A 147 26.03 9.53 -6.40
CA ALA A 147 25.35 8.23 -6.40
C ALA A 147 24.43 8.05 -5.19
N TRP A 148 24.85 8.53 -4.02
CA TRP A 148 24.07 8.45 -2.79
C TRP A 148 22.80 9.29 -2.89
N ILE A 149 22.91 10.52 -3.40
CA ILE A 149 21.76 11.41 -3.63
C ILE A 149 20.79 10.79 -4.64
N VAL A 150 21.30 10.26 -5.76
CA VAL A 150 20.48 9.61 -6.79
C VAL A 150 19.74 8.40 -6.22
N ALA A 151 20.42 7.54 -5.46
CA ALA A 151 19.80 6.37 -4.82
C ALA A 151 18.68 6.79 -3.86
N VAL A 152 18.91 7.82 -3.04
CA VAL A 152 17.90 8.39 -2.13
C VAL A 152 16.67 8.87 -2.90
N ILE A 153 16.87 9.66 -3.97
CA ILE A 153 15.78 10.17 -4.81
C ILE A 153 14.98 9.03 -5.42
N LEU A 154 15.65 8.02 -5.97
CA LEU A 154 15.00 6.87 -6.59
C LEU A 154 14.15 6.09 -5.58
N HIS A 155 14.64 5.88 -4.35
CA HIS A 155 13.83 5.23 -3.32
C HIS A 155 12.64 6.08 -2.86
N VAL A 156 12.79 7.40 -2.75
CA VAL A 156 11.65 8.29 -2.42
C VAL A 156 10.58 8.21 -3.52
N VAL A 157 10.97 8.28 -4.79
CA VAL A 157 10.03 8.18 -5.92
C VAL A 157 9.37 6.79 -5.94
N GLY A 158 10.14 5.72 -5.80
CA GLY A 158 9.61 4.35 -5.74
C GLY A 158 8.63 4.14 -4.59
N LEU A 159 8.92 4.70 -3.41
CA LEU A 159 8.02 4.66 -2.25
C LEU A 159 6.70 5.37 -2.54
N ILE A 160 6.75 6.58 -3.11
CA ILE A 160 5.54 7.35 -3.45
C ILE A 160 4.70 6.59 -4.49
N LYS A 161 5.36 6.07 -5.54
CA LYS A 161 4.69 5.30 -6.61
C LYS A 161 4.03 4.04 -6.07
N ALA A 162 4.73 3.28 -5.23
CA ALA A 162 4.18 2.09 -4.61
C ALA A 162 2.99 2.41 -3.68
N ASN A 163 3.08 3.48 -2.90
CA ASN A 163 2.00 3.94 -2.02
C ASN A 163 0.74 4.35 -2.81
N ASN A 164 0.92 4.90 -4.01
CA ASN A 164 -0.19 5.21 -4.92
C ASN A 164 -0.76 3.96 -5.63
N GLY A 165 -0.11 2.80 -5.53
CA GLY A 165 -0.47 1.60 -6.30
C GLY A 165 0.00 1.65 -7.76
N GLU A 166 0.96 2.51 -8.08
CA GLU A 166 1.50 2.66 -9.42
C GLU A 166 2.65 1.69 -9.66
N TRP A 167 2.64 1.04 -10.82
CA TRP A 167 3.82 0.33 -11.32
C TRP A 167 4.89 1.35 -11.67
N TRP A 168 6.14 1.04 -11.32
CA TRP A 168 7.25 1.94 -11.56
C TRP A 168 8.44 1.17 -12.10
N THR A 169 9.27 1.85 -12.90
CA THR A 169 10.55 1.34 -13.35
C THR A 169 11.58 2.44 -13.08
N PRO A 170 12.59 2.18 -12.24
CA PRO A 170 13.59 3.17 -11.91
C PRO A 170 14.39 3.56 -13.17
N PRO A 171 14.52 4.85 -13.50
CA PRO A 171 15.43 5.27 -14.56
C PRO A 171 16.88 4.93 -14.18
N LEU A 172 17.74 4.81 -15.19
CA LEU A 172 19.18 4.54 -15.02
C LEU A 172 19.50 3.23 -14.27
N THR A 173 18.54 2.31 -14.16
CA THR A 173 18.67 1.09 -13.38
C THR A 173 18.37 -0.13 -14.25
N PRO A 174 19.39 -0.91 -14.64
CA PRO A 174 19.19 -2.17 -15.36
C PRO A 174 18.45 -3.21 -14.51
N SER A 175 17.66 -4.06 -15.17
CA SER A 175 16.89 -5.12 -14.50
C SER A 175 17.73 -6.39 -14.30
N PHE A 176 18.45 -6.50 -13.19
CA PHE A 176 19.20 -7.70 -12.82
C PHE A 176 18.27 -8.78 -12.22
N VAL A 177 17.31 -8.33 -11.40
CA VAL A 177 16.32 -9.16 -10.69
C VAL A 177 14.91 -8.82 -11.19
N ARG A 178 14.00 -9.81 -11.20
CA ARG A 178 12.63 -9.74 -11.77
C ARG A 178 11.56 -10.37 -10.88
#